data_AF-A0A6J8C0R8-F1
#
_entry.id   AF-A0A6J8C0R8-F1
#
_cell.length_a   1.000
_cell.length_b   1.000
_cell.length_c   1.000
_cell.angle_alpha   90.00
_cell.angle_beta   90.00
_cell.angle_gamma   90.00
#
_symmetry.space_group_name_H-M   'P 1'
#
loop_
_entity.id
_entity.type
_entity.pdbx_description
1 polymer ?
#
loop_
_entity_poly.entity_id
_entity_poly.type
_entity_poly.pdbx_seq_one_letter_code
_entity_poly.pdbx_strand_id
1 'polypeptide(L)'
;MSKNRIGQNSMETIWQKSRWREAVDKLKNNSYTNFSLKNGYPSQPPSYREYDSPTLPQQREDRQPLTANKRMKDVSCCLKATNYIIGIFLLISLILSTVGATTSYWLDTGTLNVGLFKVCTKSSTCDPVSSFTESASATTPNTWRIVTGLDISGCCILLLCLIFYCIFVHCTVLDYRKVSCGVLLCILVMLSAGGILSGMAVMVWYYFDIDKIYSLDWSFYVAASGGGLAFITFCIMIVYIFALAFE
;
A
#
# COMPACT_ATOMS: atom_id res chain seq x y z
N MET A 1 25.32 52.97 0.57
CA MET A 1 23.91 52.72 0.92
C MET A 1 23.57 51.28 0.57
N SER A 2 23.38 50.42 1.58
CA SER A 2 22.38 49.33 1.59
C SER A 2 22.52 48.59 2.92
N LYS A 3 21.55 48.84 3.81
CA LYS A 3 21.35 48.16 5.10
C LYS A 3 20.45 46.94 4.88
N ASN A 4 20.60 45.97 5.77
CA ASN A 4 19.60 45.00 6.21
C ASN A 4 19.18 43.89 5.23
N ARG A 5 19.82 42.72 5.35
CA ARG A 5 19.16 41.44 5.04
C ARG A 5 19.73 40.23 5.81
N ILE A 6 20.04 40.40 7.11
CA ILE A 6 20.51 39.29 7.99
C ILE A 6 19.55 39.01 9.17
N GLY A 7 18.49 39.81 9.35
CA GLY A 7 17.62 39.72 10.54
C GLY A 7 16.37 38.83 10.44
N GLN A 8 15.98 38.33 9.26
CA GLN A 8 14.67 37.65 9.10
C GLN A 8 14.72 36.12 9.20
N ASN A 9 15.83 35.47 8.85
CA ASN A 9 15.90 33.99 8.88
C ASN A 9 16.19 33.40 10.27
N SER A 10 16.50 34.25 11.26
CA SER A 10 16.81 33.82 12.63
C SER A 10 15.58 33.73 13.55
N MET A 11 14.46 34.37 13.23
CA MET A 11 13.27 34.33 14.09
C MET A 11 12.33 33.16 13.79
N GLU A 12 12.25 32.70 12.53
CA GLU A 12 11.40 31.55 12.16
C GLU A 12 11.94 30.22 12.72
N THR A 13 13.26 30.05 12.77
CA THR A 13 13.90 28.87 13.34
C THR A 13 13.78 28.80 14.88
N ILE A 14 13.68 29.95 15.57
CA ILE A 14 13.48 30.01 17.02
C ILE A 14 12.00 29.74 17.37
N TRP A 15 11.04 30.24 16.57
CA TRP A 15 9.62 29.98 16.76
C TRP A 15 9.24 28.50 16.56
N GLN A 16 9.81 27.84 15.55
CA GLN A 16 9.55 26.41 15.33
C GLN A 16 10.15 25.54 16.45
N LYS A 17 11.36 25.87 16.94
CA LYS A 17 12.02 25.11 18.02
C LYS A 17 11.34 25.28 19.40
N SER A 18 10.54 26.34 19.57
CA SER A 18 9.72 26.59 20.77
C SER A 18 8.48 25.67 20.83
N ARG A 19 7.73 25.55 19.72
CA ARG A 19 6.52 24.70 19.67
C ARG A 19 6.82 23.21 19.82
N TRP A 20 7.97 22.76 19.34
CA TRP A 20 8.40 21.37 19.52
C TRP A 20 8.69 21.03 20.98
N ARG A 21 9.22 21.96 21.78
CA ARG A 21 9.44 21.74 23.22
C ARG A 21 8.14 21.71 24.01
N GLU A 22 7.18 22.60 23.73
CA GLU A 22 5.86 22.55 24.37
C GLU A 22 5.06 21.28 24.02
N ALA A 23 5.20 20.74 22.82
CA ALA A 23 4.54 19.49 22.43
C ALA A 23 5.15 18.27 23.15
N VAL A 24 6.47 18.25 23.35
CA VAL A 24 7.17 17.18 24.07
C VAL A 24 6.90 17.26 25.58
N ASP A 25 6.83 18.45 26.17
CA ASP A 25 6.51 18.61 27.60
C ASP A 25 5.04 18.27 27.91
N LYS A 26 4.10 18.51 26.98
CA LYS A 26 2.70 18.04 27.09
C LYS A 26 2.57 16.52 27.00
N LEU A 27 3.38 15.86 26.18
CA LEU A 27 3.42 14.39 26.11
C LEU A 27 4.06 13.78 27.38
N LYS A 28 5.05 14.45 27.97
CA LYS A 28 5.72 13.99 29.20
C LYS A 28 4.83 14.15 30.45
N ASN A 29 4.02 15.21 30.51
CA ASN A 29 3.10 15.43 31.65
C ASN A 29 1.81 14.59 31.58
N ASN A 30 1.40 14.09 30.41
CA ASN A 30 0.27 13.16 30.30
C ASN A 30 0.67 11.68 30.52
N SER A 31 1.97 11.39 30.67
CA SER A 31 2.49 10.03 30.84
C SER A 31 2.63 9.57 32.30
N TYR A 32 2.33 10.41 33.30
CA TYR A 32 2.57 10.11 34.73
C TYR A 32 1.37 10.29 35.67
N THR A 33 0.14 10.23 35.16
CA THR A 33 -1.05 10.14 36.02
C THR A 33 -2.03 9.11 35.50
N ASN A 34 -1.82 7.87 35.96
CA ASN A 34 -2.80 6.82 36.24
C ASN A 34 -2.28 5.43 35.85
N PHE A 35 -1.23 5.00 36.56
CA PHE A 35 -0.98 3.57 36.75
C PHE A 35 -0.60 3.34 38.21
N SER A 36 -1.61 3.36 39.09
CA SER A 36 -1.51 2.75 40.40
C SER A 36 -2.39 1.50 40.40
N LEU A 37 -1.74 0.34 40.23
CA LEU A 37 -2.31 -0.95 40.58
C LEU A 37 -2.68 -0.97 42.06
N LYS A 38 -3.97 -1.15 42.38
CA LYS A 38 -4.40 -1.75 43.66
C LYS A 38 -5.76 -2.43 43.50
N ASN A 39 -5.76 -3.72 43.76
CA ASN A 39 -6.94 -4.58 43.88
C ASN A 39 -7.92 -4.05 44.94
N GLY A 40 -9.22 -4.17 44.67
CA GLY A 40 -10.28 -4.04 45.67
C GLY A 40 -11.56 -3.39 45.12
N TYR A 41 -12.60 -4.20 44.86
CA TYR A 41 -13.99 -3.72 45.00
C TYR A 41 -14.28 -3.42 46.51
N PRO A 42 -15.39 -2.76 46.92
CA PRO A 42 -16.53 -2.19 46.17
C PRO A 42 -16.94 -0.75 46.63
N SER A 43 -17.85 -0.06 45.90
CA SER A 43 -18.96 0.70 46.52
C SER A 43 -19.86 1.40 45.50
N GLN A 44 -21.18 1.26 45.68
CA GLN A 44 -22.28 1.94 44.98
C GLN A 44 -22.14 3.46 44.90
N PRO A 45 -22.71 4.14 43.87
CA PRO A 45 -22.92 5.58 43.93
C PRO A 45 -24.10 5.92 44.88
N PRO A 46 -24.00 6.98 45.70
CA PRO A 46 -25.10 7.41 46.56
C PRO A 46 -26.22 8.07 45.73
N SER A 47 -27.46 7.82 46.17
CA SER A 47 -28.66 8.48 45.65
C SER A 47 -28.69 9.96 46.03
N TYR A 48 -29.12 10.82 45.12
CA TYR A 48 -29.51 12.19 45.44
C TYR A 48 -30.93 12.46 44.98
N ARG A 49 -31.67 13.07 45.89
CA ARG A 49 -33.11 13.26 45.89
C ARG A 49 -33.59 14.25 44.83
N GLU A 50 -34.76 13.89 44.31
CA GLU A 50 -35.84 14.68 43.75
C GLU A 50 -36.00 16.09 44.35
N TYR A 51 -36.04 17.10 43.47
CA TYR A 51 -36.65 18.41 43.73
C TYR A 51 -37.45 18.81 42.49
N ASP A 52 -38.76 18.92 42.66
CA ASP A 52 -39.72 19.38 41.67
C ASP A 52 -39.71 20.92 41.51
N SER A 53 -39.56 21.36 40.25
CA SER A 53 -40.27 22.44 39.50
C SER A 53 -40.28 23.92 40.00
N PRO A 54 -40.44 24.96 39.13
CA PRO A 54 -41.14 24.96 37.84
C PRO A 54 -40.50 25.71 36.64
N THR A 55 -41.18 25.53 35.51
CA THR A 55 -40.97 25.88 34.09
C THR A 55 -40.67 27.34 33.71
N LEU A 56 -39.77 27.53 32.73
CA LEU A 56 -39.74 28.66 31.80
C LEU A 56 -39.48 28.08 30.39
N PRO A 57 -40.35 28.30 29.37
CA PRO A 57 -40.12 27.80 28.03
C PRO A 57 -39.25 28.81 27.27
N GLN A 58 -37.98 28.49 27.03
CA GLN A 58 -37.26 29.09 25.90
C GLN A 58 -37.00 28.01 24.86
N GLN A 59 -37.75 28.12 23.76
CA GLN A 59 -37.47 27.46 22.51
C GLN A 59 -36.06 27.82 22.03
N ARG A 60 -35.17 26.82 22.05
CA ARG A 60 -34.44 26.29 20.89
C ARG A 60 -33.86 27.30 19.90
N GLU A 61 -32.52 27.36 19.85
CA GLU A 61 -31.78 27.03 18.62
C GLU A 61 -30.35 26.61 18.98
N ASP A 62 -30.19 25.33 19.37
CA ASP A 62 -28.89 24.65 19.32
C ASP A 62 -28.42 24.61 17.86
N ARG A 63 -27.68 25.63 17.42
CA ARG A 63 -26.82 25.52 16.24
C ARG A 63 -25.59 24.68 16.59
N GLN A 64 -25.79 23.38 16.78
CA GLN A 64 -24.70 22.42 16.58
C GLN A 64 -24.20 22.55 15.14
N PRO A 65 -22.89 22.53 14.87
CA PRO A 65 -22.36 22.79 13.54
C PRO A 65 -22.71 21.63 12.60
N LEU A 66 -23.76 21.78 11.79
CA LEU A 66 -24.13 20.87 10.71
C LEU A 66 -22.96 20.56 9.75
N THR A 67 -21.95 21.42 9.71
CA THR A 67 -20.75 21.29 8.88
C THR A 67 -19.74 20.26 9.39
N ALA A 68 -19.61 20.08 10.71
CA ALA A 68 -18.66 19.11 11.27
C ALA A 68 -19.16 17.66 11.07
N ASN A 69 -20.46 17.45 11.29
CA ASN A 69 -21.09 16.13 11.18
C ASN A 69 -21.17 15.65 9.72
N LYS A 70 -21.39 16.58 8.78
CA LYS A 70 -21.34 16.28 7.33
C LYS A 70 -19.92 15.98 6.86
N ARG A 71 -18.92 16.77 7.29
CA ARG A 71 -17.50 16.56 6.92
C ARG A 71 -16.96 15.22 7.45
N MET A 72 -17.31 14.82 8.67
CA MET A 72 -16.94 13.50 9.22
C MET A 72 -17.59 12.35 8.45
N LYS A 73 -18.86 12.50 8.03
CA LYS A 73 -19.58 11.48 7.25
C LYS A 73 -19.01 11.30 5.84
N ASP A 74 -18.58 12.39 5.19
CA ASP A 74 -18.00 12.35 3.84
C ASP A 74 -16.61 11.68 3.84
N VAL A 75 -15.76 11.96 4.86
CA VAL A 75 -14.43 11.31 5.03
C VAL A 75 -14.57 9.80 5.23
N SER A 76 -15.53 9.38 6.07
CA SER A 76 -15.81 7.95 6.31
C SER A 76 -16.28 7.21 5.03
N CYS A 77 -17.02 7.89 4.14
CA CYS A 77 -17.44 7.33 2.86
C CYS A 77 -16.25 7.17 1.88
N CYS A 78 -15.41 8.21 1.75
CA CYS A 78 -14.23 8.18 0.91
C CYS A 78 -13.21 7.12 1.35
N LEU A 79 -13.02 6.93 2.65
CA LEU A 79 -12.16 5.89 3.21
C LEU A 79 -12.66 4.49 2.86
N LYS A 80 -13.96 4.23 3.01
CA LYS A 80 -14.58 2.96 2.62
C LYS A 80 -14.41 2.68 1.13
N ALA A 81 -14.67 3.68 0.27
CA ALA A 81 -14.48 3.55 -1.17
C ALA A 81 -13.02 3.24 -1.53
N THR A 82 -12.07 3.94 -0.91
CA THR A 82 -10.62 3.73 -1.11
C THR A 82 -10.22 2.31 -0.73
N ASN A 83 -10.73 1.79 0.39
CA ASN A 83 -10.52 0.41 0.79
C ASN A 83 -10.98 -0.56 -0.31
N TYR A 84 -12.23 -0.46 -0.80
CA TYR A 84 -12.70 -1.32 -1.89
C TYR A 84 -11.84 -1.25 -3.15
N ILE A 85 -11.39 -0.05 -3.55
CA ILE A 85 -10.51 0.14 -4.71
C ILE A 85 -9.18 -0.60 -4.52
N ILE A 86 -8.58 -0.54 -3.32
CA ILE A 86 -7.34 -1.29 -3.01
C ILE A 86 -7.54 -2.79 -3.24
N GLY A 87 -8.64 -3.36 -2.74
CA GLY A 87 -8.94 -4.78 -2.92
C GLY A 87 -9.10 -5.18 -4.39
N ILE A 88 -9.83 -4.37 -5.17
CA ILE A 88 -10.04 -4.60 -6.61
C ILE A 88 -8.71 -4.52 -7.37
N PHE A 89 -7.90 -3.50 -7.09
CA PHE A 89 -6.63 -3.32 -7.78
C PHE A 89 -5.63 -4.42 -7.43
N LEU A 90 -5.58 -4.89 -6.19
CA LEU A 90 -4.76 -6.06 -5.82
C LEU A 90 -5.16 -7.30 -6.62
N LEU A 91 -6.47 -7.55 -6.75
CA LEU A 91 -6.97 -8.71 -7.50
C LEU A 91 -6.62 -8.62 -8.99
N ILE A 92 -6.86 -7.46 -9.61
CA ILE A 92 -6.50 -7.22 -11.02
C ILE A 92 -4.99 -7.35 -11.21
N SER A 93 -4.19 -6.79 -10.30
CA SER A 93 -2.73 -6.87 -10.36
C SER A 93 -2.24 -8.32 -10.33
N LEU A 94 -2.81 -9.15 -9.45
CA LEU A 94 -2.48 -10.58 -9.39
C LEU A 94 -2.84 -11.29 -10.70
N ILE A 95 -4.04 -11.06 -11.24
CA ILE A 95 -4.50 -11.69 -12.49
C ILE A 95 -3.59 -11.29 -13.65
N LEU A 96 -3.32 -10.00 -13.83
CA LEU A 96 -2.46 -9.50 -14.92
C LEU A 96 -1.04 -10.07 -14.80
N SER A 97 -0.45 -10.06 -13.61
CA SER A 97 0.90 -10.58 -13.40
C SER A 97 0.98 -12.08 -13.68
N THR A 98 0.03 -12.86 -13.16
CA THR A 98 0.01 -14.32 -13.36
C THR A 98 -0.30 -14.74 -14.80
N VAL A 99 -1.25 -14.08 -15.47
CA VAL A 99 -1.56 -14.34 -16.89
C VAL A 99 -0.37 -13.95 -17.76
N GLY A 100 0.24 -12.80 -17.50
CA GLY A 100 1.45 -12.37 -18.19
C GLY A 100 2.59 -13.38 -18.01
N ALA A 101 2.87 -13.81 -16.79
CA ALA A 101 3.92 -14.77 -16.46
C ALA A 101 3.75 -16.15 -17.13
N THR A 102 2.52 -16.67 -17.15
CA THR A 102 2.23 -18.07 -17.56
C THR A 102 2.10 -18.26 -19.06
N THR A 103 1.98 -17.18 -19.82
CA THR A 103 1.81 -17.21 -21.28
C THR A 103 3.15 -17.17 -22.01
N SER A 104 3.18 -17.71 -23.22
CA SER A 104 4.40 -17.92 -24.00
C SER A 104 4.77 -16.75 -24.92
N TYR A 105 4.36 -15.53 -24.58
CA TYR A 105 4.43 -14.34 -25.46
C TYR A 105 5.22 -13.19 -24.82
N TRP A 106 6.37 -13.51 -24.21
CA TRP A 106 7.27 -12.52 -23.63
C TRP A 106 8.25 -11.99 -24.67
N LEU A 107 8.80 -12.87 -25.50
CA LEU A 107 9.59 -12.51 -26.68
C LEU A 107 9.05 -13.21 -27.92
N ASP A 108 8.94 -12.46 -29.02
CA ASP A 108 8.81 -13.00 -30.37
C ASP A 108 10.19 -12.97 -31.05
N THR A 109 10.62 -14.13 -31.51
CA THR A 109 11.90 -14.33 -32.24
C THR A 109 11.69 -14.35 -33.76
N GLY A 110 10.47 -14.15 -34.22
CA GLY A 110 10.03 -14.32 -35.60
C GLY A 110 9.43 -15.70 -35.88
N THR A 111 10.01 -16.75 -35.30
CA THR A 111 9.61 -18.16 -35.51
C THR A 111 9.13 -18.86 -34.23
N LEU A 112 9.57 -18.39 -33.07
CA LEU A 112 9.21 -18.89 -31.75
C LEU A 112 8.63 -17.77 -30.89
N ASN A 113 7.60 -18.12 -30.12
CA ASN A 113 7.06 -17.33 -29.02
C ASN A 113 7.64 -17.89 -27.72
N VAL A 114 8.43 -17.08 -27.02
CA VAL A 114 9.12 -17.48 -25.80
C VAL A 114 8.40 -16.86 -24.61
N GLY A 115 8.05 -17.67 -23.60
CA GLY A 115 7.58 -17.20 -22.29
C GLY A 115 8.56 -17.52 -21.17
N LEU A 116 8.14 -17.31 -19.93
CA LEU A 116 8.96 -17.63 -18.76
C LEU A 116 9.19 -19.13 -18.55
N PHE A 117 8.23 -19.98 -18.94
CA PHE A 117 8.25 -21.41 -18.63
C PHE A 117 8.38 -22.31 -19.85
N LYS A 118 7.88 -21.84 -20.99
CA LYS A 118 7.80 -22.61 -22.23
C LYS A 118 8.15 -21.74 -23.42
N VAL A 119 8.66 -22.38 -24.46
CA VAL A 119 8.84 -21.81 -25.79
C VAL A 119 7.93 -22.56 -26.74
N CYS A 120 7.23 -21.85 -27.61
CA CYS A 120 6.29 -22.44 -28.56
C CYS A 120 6.64 -21.99 -29.98
N THR A 121 6.61 -22.90 -30.94
CA THR A 121 6.63 -22.55 -32.36
C THR A 121 5.33 -21.85 -32.74
N LYS A 122 5.37 -21.02 -33.79
CA LYS A 122 4.14 -20.43 -34.36
C LYS A 122 3.16 -21.49 -34.90
N SER A 123 3.63 -22.71 -35.15
CA SER A 123 2.85 -23.90 -35.53
C SER A 123 2.34 -24.74 -34.35
N SER A 124 2.40 -24.24 -33.12
CA SER A 124 1.79 -24.80 -31.88
C SER A 124 2.48 -25.99 -31.18
N THR A 125 3.72 -26.33 -31.53
CA THR A 125 4.55 -27.21 -30.68
C THR A 125 5.19 -26.40 -29.57
N CYS A 126 5.10 -26.87 -28.32
CA CYS A 126 5.65 -26.18 -27.15
C CYS A 126 6.61 -27.08 -26.37
N ASP A 127 7.78 -26.55 -26.09
CA ASP A 127 8.84 -27.20 -25.31
C ASP A 127 9.14 -26.40 -24.03
N PRO A 128 9.79 -27.01 -23.02
CA PRO A 128 10.30 -26.27 -21.87
C PRO A 128 11.25 -25.15 -22.31
N VAL A 129 11.21 -24.00 -21.62
CA VAL A 129 12.03 -22.83 -22.00
C VAL A 129 13.55 -23.08 -21.97
N SER A 130 14.00 -24.14 -21.30
CA SER A 130 15.40 -24.56 -21.30
C SER A 130 15.94 -24.84 -22.71
N SER A 131 15.10 -25.37 -23.63
CA SER A 131 15.52 -25.65 -25.01
C SER A 131 15.93 -24.37 -25.76
N PHE A 132 15.28 -23.25 -25.47
CA PHE A 132 15.63 -21.94 -26.01
C PHE A 132 16.79 -21.30 -25.24
N THR A 133 16.72 -21.27 -23.90
CA THR A 133 17.68 -20.51 -23.11
C THR A 133 19.10 -21.08 -23.19
N GLU A 134 19.25 -22.40 -23.31
CA GLU A 134 20.56 -23.06 -23.47
C GLU A 134 21.16 -22.87 -24.88
N SER A 135 20.32 -22.64 -25.90
CA SER A 135 20.76 -22.48 -27.28
C SER A 135 20.99 -21.02 -27.70
N ALA A 136 20.36 -20.06 -27.01
CA ALA A 136 20.44 -18.64 -27.34
C ALA A 136 21.80 -18.00 -26.97
N SER A 137 22.28 -18.18 -25.74
CA SER A 137 23.61 -17.72 -25.30
C SER A 137 23.98 -18.32 -23.94
N ALA A 138 25.24 -18.16 -23.52
CA ALA A 138 25.70 -18.61 -22.20
C ALA A 138 25.08 -17.84 -21.01
N THR A 139 24.59 -16.61 -21.22
CA THR A 139 24.05 -15.74 -20.15
C THR A 139 22.52 -15.76 -20.08
N THR A 140 21.85 -16.19 -21.15
CA THR A 140 20.38 -16.28 -21.23
C THR A 140 19.76 -17.17 -20.14
N PRO A 141 20.28 -18.37 -19.81
CA PRO A 141 19.68 -19.24 -18.79
C PRO A 141 19.62 -18.58 -17.41
N ASN A 142 20.70 -17.90 -17.00
CA ASN A 142 20.76 -17.24 -15.70
C ASN A 142 19.82 -16.04 -15.64
N THR A 143 19.79 -15.23 -16.70
CA THR A 143 18.88 -14.09 -16.81
C THR A 143 17.42 -14.56 -16.70
N TRP A 144 17.05 -15.61 -17.43
CA TRP A 144 15.70 -16.15 -17.39
C TRP A 144 15.33 -16.64 -16.00
N ARG A 145 16.22 -17.39 -15.33
CA ARG A 145 16.00 -17.85 -13.95
C ARG A 145 15.79 -16.70 -12.98
N ILE A 146 16.54 -15.61 -13.12
CA ILE A 146 16.39 -14.41 -12.28
C ILE A 146 15.03 -13.75 -12.54
N VAL A 147 14.66 -13.52 -13.80
CA VAL A 147 13.37 -12.91 -14.18
C VAL A 147 12.22 -13.77 -13.67
N THR A 148 12.24 -15.08 -13.95
CA THR A 148 11.23 -16.03 -13.49
C THR A 148 11.14 -16.08 -11.96
N GLY A 149 12.27 -16.09 -11.27
CA GLY A 149 12.30 -16.10 -9.79
C GLY A 149 11.69 -14.84 -9.19
N LEU A 150 12.04 -13.66 -9.72
CA LEU A 150 11.52 -12.37 -9.28
C LEU A 150 10.01 -12.23 -9.55
N ASP A 151 9.56 -12.65 -10.74
CA ASP A 151 8.16 -12.53 -11.13
C ASP A 151 7.24 -13.49 -10.35
N ILE A 152 7.66 -14.75 -10.18
CA ILE A 152 6.92 -15.74 -9.39
C ILE A 152 6.88 -15.34 -7.92
N SER A 153 8.03 -14.98 -7.33
CA SER A 153 8.06 -14.57 -5.92
C SER A 153 7.20 -13.34 -5.69
N GLY A 154 7.25 -12.37 -6.60
CA GLY A 154 6.35 -11.22 -6.62
C GLY A 154 4.88 -11.64 -6.65
N CYS A 155 4.46 -12.49 -7.59
CA CYS A 155 3.08 -13.00 -7.68
C CYS A 155 2.63 -13.73 -6.41
N CYS A 156 3.50 -14.57 -5.82
CA CYS A 156 3.21 -15.27 -4.56
C CYS A 156 3.00 -14.30 -3.40
N ILE A 157 3.84 -13.26 -3.29
CA ILE A 157 3.65 -12.22 -2.26
C ILE A 157 2.35 -11.44 -2.50
N LEU A 158 1.99 -11.15 -3.74
CA LEU A 158 0.72 -10.49 -4.10
C LEU A 158 -0.50 -11.34 -3.68
N LEU A 159 -0.42 -12.66 -3.89
CA LEU A 159 -1.44 -13.59 -3.41
C LEU A 159 -1.55 -13.56 -1.87
N LEU A 160 -0.42 -13.55 -1.16
CA LEU A 160 -0.41 -13.38 0.29
C LEU A 160 -1.03 -12.03 0.69
N CYS A 161 -0.72 -10.95 -0.03
CA CYS A 161 -1.32 -9.63 0.20
C CYS A 161 -2.84 -9.68 0.11
N LEU A 162 -3.41 -10.36 -0.89
CA LEU A 162 -4.86 -10.53 -1.01
C LEU A 162 -5.46 -11.29 0.18
N ILE A 163 -4.81 -12.35 0.63
CA ILE A 163 -5.26 -13.12 1.80
C ILE A 163 -5.25 -12.24 3.06
N PHE A 164 -4.14 -11.54 3.31
CA PHE A 164 -4.02 -10.61 4.44
C PHE A 164 -4.98 -9.43 4.33
N TYR A 165 -5.24 -8.94 3.12
CA TYR A 165 -6.20 -7.88 2.86
C TYR A 165 -7.63 -8.31 3.24
N CYS A 166 -8.05 -9.53 2.88
CA CYS A 166 -9.35 -10.05 3.31
C CYS A 166 -9.49 -10.06 4.84
N ILE A 167 -8.44 -10.46 5.56
CA ILE A 167 -8.42 -10.43 7.03
C ILE A 167 -8.50 -8.99 7.54
N PHE A 168 -7.73 -8.07 6.95
CA PHE A 168 -7.69 -6.66 7.30
C PHE A 168 -9.07 -5.98 7.16
N VAL A 169 -9.81 -6.31 6.10
CA VAL A 169 -11.17 -5.76 5.87
C VAL A 169 -12.17 -6.29 6.90
N HIS A 170 -12.05 -7.55 7.33
CA HIS A 170 -12.94 -8.15 8.32
C HIS A 170 -12.75 -7.61 9.75
N CYS A 171 -11.57 -7.07 10.09
CA CYS A 171 -11.35 -6.42 11.37
C CYS A 171 -12.09 -5.07 11.43
N THR A 172 -13.24 -5.03 12.09
CA THR A 172 -14.07 -3.81 12.21
C THR A 172 -13.57 -2.83 13.27
N VAL A 173 -12.89 -3.32 14.32
CA VAL A 173 -12.36 -2.50 15.41
C VAL A 173 -11.07 -1.79 14.96
N LEU A 174 -11.06 -0.47 15.07
CA LEU A 174 -9.92 0.38 14.72
C LEU A 174 -9.01 0.54 15.94
N ASP A 175 -8.06 -0.37 16.06
CA ASP A 175 -7.01 -0.36 17.10
C ASP A 175 -5.62 -0.22 16.48
N TYR A 176 -4.60 0.03 17.32
CA TYR A 176 -3.18 0.00 16.93
C TYR A 176 -2.80 -1.26 16.13
N ARG A 177 -3.42 -2.40 16.45
CA ARG A 177 -3.22 -3.68 15.75
C ARG A 177 -3.68 -3.63 14.29
N LYS A 178 -4.80 -2.95 14.00
CA LYS A 178 -5.32 -2.81 12.63
C LYS A 178 -4.42 -1.92 11.79
N VAL A 179 -3.98 -0.79 12.35
CA VAL A 179 -3.01 0.11 11.69
C VAL A 179 -1.70 -0.63 11.43
N SER A 180 -1.18 -1.36 12.42
CA SER A 180 0.03 -2.19 12.26
C SER A 180 -0.12 -3.27 11.18
N CYS A 181 -1.29 -3.92 11.09
CA CYS A 181 -1.59 -4.89 10.03
C CYS A 181 -1.63 -4.21 8.65
N GLY A 182 -2.20 -3.01 8.57
CA GLY A 182 -2.19 -2.18 7.36
C GLY A 182 -0.78 -1.82 6.90
N VAL A 183 0.10 -1.41 7.82
CA VAL A 183 1.51 -1.13 7.52
C VAL A 183 2.25 -2.37 7.01
N LEU A 184 2.05 -3.52 7.65
CA LEU A 184 2.63 -4.80 7.20
C LEU A 184 2.18 -5.11 5.76
N LEU A 185 0.89 -4.96 5.49
CA LEU A 185 0.34 -5.22 4.17
C LEU A 185 0.89 -4.21 3.12
N CYS A 186 1.09 -2.94 3.45
CA CYS A 186 1.80 -1.99 2.57
C CYS A 186 3.21 -2.48 2.20
N ILE A 187 3.97 -2.99 3.18
CA ILE A 187 5.33 -3.51 2.95
C ILE A 187 5.27 -4.72 2.01
N LEU A 188 4.33 -5.64 2.21
CA LEU A 188 4.18 -6.81 1.36
C LEU A 188 3.81 -6.42 -0.08
N VAL A 189 2.90 -5.46 -0.27
CA VAL A 189 2.53 -4.98 -1.61
C VAL A 189 3.72 -4.30 -2.29
N MET A 190 4.50 -3.50 -1.55
CA MET A 190 5.73 -2.88 -2.06
C MET A 190 6.75 -3.92 -2.52
N LEU A 191 7.00 -4.96 -1.70
CA LEU A 191 7.94 -6.03 -2.02
C LEU A 191 7.48 -6.84 -3.25
N SER A 192 6.18 -7.11 -3.34
CA SER A 192 5.61 -7.80 -4.50
C SER A 192 5.77 -6.98 -5.79
N ALA A 193 5.33 -5.73 -5.77
CA ALA A 193 5.44 -4.83 -6.92
C ALA A 193 6.92 -4.63 -7.32
N GLY A 194 7.80 -4.46 -6.34
CA GLY A 194 9.24 -4.35 -6.53
C GLY A 194 9.84 -5.60 -7.18
N GLY A 195 9.44 -6.80 -6.75
CA GLY A 195 9.88 -8.06 -7.34
C GLY A 195 9.50 -8.18 -8.82
N ILE A 196 8.21 -7.97 -9.14
CA ILE A 196 7.70 -8.04 -10.52
C ILE A 196 8.40 -7.01 -11.40
N LEU A 197 8.41 -5.73 -11.00
CA LEU A 197 9.01 -4.66 -11.78
C LEU A 197 10.52 -4.83 -11.95
N SER A 198 11.22 -5.38 -10.95
CA SER A 198 12.64 -5.70 -11.07
C SER A 198 12.87 -6.82 -12.10
N GLY A 199 12.02 -7.84 -12.12
CA GLY A 199 12.06 -8.88 -13.17
C GLY A 199 11.87 -8.28 -14.57
N MET A 200 10.90 -7.37 -14.72
CA MET A 200 10.69 -6.67 -15.99
C MET A 200 11.90 -5.80 -16.38
N ALA A 201 12.49 -5.09 -15.42
CA ALA A 201 13.66 -4.25 -15.67
C ALA A 201 14.87 -5.08 -16.14
N VAL A 202 15.11 -6.24 -15.52
CA VAL A 202 16.16 -7.19 -15.95
C VAL A 202 15.88 -7.69 -17.37
N MET A 203 14.62 -8.01 -17.68
CA MET A 203 14.22 -8.45 -19.03
C MET A 203 14.43 -7.37 -20.09
N VAL A 204 14.08 -6.11 -19.77
CA VAL A 204 14.32 -4.96 -20.65
C VAL A 204 15.82 -4.71 -20.84
N TRP A 205 16.61 -4.82 -19.77
CA TRP A 205 18.05 -4.71 -19.86
C TRP A 205 18.64 -5.78 -20.80
N TYR A 206 18.23 -7.04 -20.63
CA TYR A 206 18.62 -8.13 -21.52
C TYR A 206 18.21 -7.86 -22.98
N TYR A 207 16.99 -7.35 -23.20
CA TYR A 207 16.51 -6.97 -24.52
C TYR A 207 17.40 -5.93 -25.23
N PHE A 208 17.94 -4.96 -24.49
CA PHE A 208 18.90 -4.00 -25.03
C PHE A 208 20.30 -4.57 -25.22
N ASP A 209 20.73 -5.49 -24.35
CA ASP A 209 22.04 -6.16 -24.42
C ASP A 209 22.17 -7.03 -25.68
N ILE A 210 21.08 -7.66 -26.12
CA ILE A 210 21.03 -8.46 -27.35
C ILE A 210 20.73 -7.65 -28.62
N ASP A 211 21.00 -6.34 -28.63
CA ASP A 211 20.76 -5.44 -29.77
C ASP A 211 19.34 -5.50 -30.36
N LYS A 212 18.33 -5.88 -29.56
CA LYS A 212 16.93 -6.01 -29.98
C LYS A 212 16.71 -6.99 -31.13
N ILE A 213 17.51 -8.05 -31.22
CA ILE A 213 17.33 -9.13 -32.21
C ILE A 213 15.92 -9.75 -32.10
N TYR A 214 15.36 -9.77 -30.89
CA TYR A 214 13.99 -10.23 -30.61
C TYR A 214 13.10 -9.05 -30.25
N SER A 215 11.78 -9.22 -30.35
CA SER A 215 10.79 -8.20 -29.94
C SER A 215 10.08 -8.60 -28.64
N LEU A 216 9.89 -7.65 -27.71
CA LEU A 216 9.03 -7.83 -26.55
C LEU A 216 7.57 -7.92 -27.00
N ASP A 217 6.86 -8.93 -26.51
CA ASP A 217 5.50 -9.25 -26.94
C ASP A 217 4.47 -9.02 -25.80
N TRP A 218 3.18 -9.13 -26.11
CA TRP A 218 2.08 -8.61 -25.30
C TRP A 218 2.05 -9.13 -23.86
N SER A 219 2.47 -10.37 -23.60
CA SER A 219 2.37 -10.92 -22.24
C SER A 219 3.38 -10.31 -21.28
N PHE A 220 4.52 -9.86 -21.78
CA PHE A 220 5.47 -9.05 -21.02
C PHE A 220 4.80 -7.74 -20.55
N TYR A 221 4.12 -7.03 -21.45
CA TYR A 221 3.44 -5.77 -21.11
C TYR A 221 2.26 -6.00 -20.15
N VAL A 222 1.53 -7.11 -20.30
CA VAL A 222 0.48 -7.51 -19.36
C VAL A 222 1.05 -7.74 -17.96
N ALA A 223 2.16 -8.49 -17.84
CA ALA A 223 2.81 -8.70 -16.55
C ALA A 223 3.32 -7.39 -15.94
N ALA A 224 3.96 -6.54 -16.75
CA ALA A 224 4.44 -5.21 -16.33
C ALA A 224 3.30 -4.31 -15.85
N SER A 225 2.15 -4.34 -16.52
CA SER A 225 0.95 -3.60 -16.10
C SER A 225 0.40 -4.09 -14.77
N GLY A 226 0.47 -5.40 -14.49
CA GLY A 226 0.11 -5.99 -13.20
C GLY A 226 1.03 -5.50 -12.07
N GLY A 227 2.35 -5.52 -12.29
CA GLY A 227 3.32 -4.95 -11.35
C GLY A 227 3.15 -3.44 -11.13
N GLY A 228 2.89 -2.69 -12.20
CA GLY A 228 2.63 -1.25 -12.13
C GLY A 228 1.36 -0.92 -11.34
N LEU A 229 0.28 -1.67 -11.56
CA LEU A 229 -0.97 -1.51 -10.81
C LEU A 229 -0.78 -1.87 -9.32
N ALA A 230 0.02 -2.89 -9.01
CA ALA A 230 0.38 -3.22 -7.63
C ALA A 230 1.15 -2.08 -6.95
N PHE A 231 2.07 -1.42 -7.68
CA PHE A 231 2.79 -0.24 -7.18
C PHE A 231 1.85 0.95 -6.92
N ILE A 232 0.91 1.22 -7.83
CA ILE A 232 -0.12 2.24 -7.63
C ILE A 232 -0.98 1.89 -6.39
N THR A 233 -1.32 0.63 -6.23
CA THR A 233 -2.09 0.14 -5.08
C THR A 233 -1.34 0.38 -3.77
N PHE A 234 -0.03 0.13 -3.74
CA PHE A 234 0.83 0.47 -2.59
C PHE A 234 0.76 1.97 -2.24
N CYS A 235 0.87 2.86 -3.23
CA CYS A 235 0.77 4.30 -3.01
C CYS A 235 -0.58 4.72 -2.42
N ILE A 236 -1.69 4.19 -2.97
CA ILE A 236 -3.04 4.44 -2.46
C ILE A 236 -3.18 3.89 -1.03
N MET A 237 -2.63 2.71 -0.78
CA MET A 237 -2.71 2.05 0.51
C MET A 237 -1.96 2.81 1.59
N ILE A 238 -0.78 3.37 1.30
CA ILE A 238 -0.07 4.25 2.23
C ILE A 238 -0.96 5.43 2.64
N VAL A 239 -1.56 6.13 1.66
CA VAL A 239 -2.43 7.28 1.92
C VAL A 239 -3.62 6.86 2.77
N TYR A 240 -4.21 5.70 2.48
CA TYR A 240 -5.32 5.15 3.24
C TYR A 240 -4.93 4.83 4.70
N ILE A 241 -3.78 4.19 4.94
CA ILE A 241 -3.31 3.90 6.30
C ILE A 241 -3.01 5.18 7.09
N PHE A 242 -2.40 6.19 6.45
CA PHE A 242 -2.21 7.49 7.09
C PHE A 242 -3.55 8.12 7.46
N ALA A 243 -4.52 8.12 6.55
CA ALA A 243 -5.83 8.69 6.82
C ALA A 243 -6.57 7.96 7.96
N LEU A 244 -6.45 6.64 8.06
CA LEU A 244 -6.98 5.86 9.18
C LEU A 244 -6.30 6.16 10.53
N ALA A 245 -5.03 6.57 10.53
CA ALA A 245 -4.29 6.86 11.76
C ALA A 245 -4.64 8.24 12.36
N PHE A 246 -5.24 9.14 11.57
CA PHE A 246 -5.64 10.48 11.99
C PHE A 246 -7.15 10.64 12.22
N GLU A 247 -7.93 9.56 12.04
CA GLU A 247 -9.36 9.49 12.36
C GLU A 247 -9.55 9.12 13.85
#